data_AF-A0A7Z7Q0P7-F1
#
_entry.id   AF-A0A7Z7Q0P7-F1
#
_cell.length_a   1.000
_cell.length_b   1.000
_cell.length_c   1.000
_cell.angle_alpha   90.00
_cell.angle_beta   90.00
_cell.angle_gamma   90.00
#
_symmetry.space_group_name_H-M   'P 1'
#
loop_
_entity.id
_entity.type
_entity.pdbx_description
1 polymer ?
#
loop_
_entity_poly.entity_id
_entity_poly.type
_entity_poly.pdbx_seq_one_letter_code
_entity_poly.pdbx_strand_id
1 'polypeptide(L)'
;MKLYPILLGISLFPFAAWGQKMVAPGSPDINTKYIKPEKSLYTVYYVKDNNWDKQGSLIYDVTSTGNELTLKNSYTPKDNSRVNVRTSVVDPRTLKSISYTGDEKKTKLNLNFGETITGNYYSKETKKDKKVNFRPTEAFY
;
A
#
# COMPACT_ATOMS: atom_id res chain seq x y z
N MET A 1 -7.89 5.79 -55.74
CA MET A 1 -8.17 6.16 -54.33
C MET A 1 -6.91 5.99 -53.52
N LYS A 2 -6.45 7.04 -52.82
CA LYS A 2 -5.20 7.04 -52.05
C LYS A 2 -5.39 6.21 -50.77
N LEU A 3 -4.86 4.98 -50.74
CA LEU A 3 -4.94 4.00 -49.64
C LEU A 3 -4.11 4.38 -48.39
N TYR A 4 -3.39 5.50 -48.43
CA TYR A 4 -2.46 5.95 -47.39
C TYR A 4 -3.04 6.19 -45.98
N PRO A 5 -4.29 6.66 -45.77
CA PRO A 5 -4.79 6.88 -44.41
C PRO A 5 -5.11 5.57 -43.67
N ILE A 6 -5.38 4.49 -44.40
CA ILE A 6 -5.69 3.17 -43.82
C ILE A 6 -4.41 2.51 -43.30
N LEU A 7 -3.29 2.62 -44.04
CA LEU A 7 -1.99 2.11 -43.59
C LEU A 7 -1.49 2.80 -42.32
N LEU A 8 -1.70 4.12 -42.21
CA LEU A 8 -1.28 4.89 -41.03
C LEU A 8 -2.09 4.47 -39.78
N GLY A 9 -3.40 4.26 -39.91
CA GLY A 9 -4.27 3.80 -38.82
C GLY A 9 -3.90 2.40 -38.31
N ILE A 10 -3.54 1.47 -39.20
CA ILE A 10 -3.11 0.11 -38.84
C ILE A 10 -1.75 0.13 -38.14
N SER A 11 -0.84 1.03 -38.53
CA SER A 11 0.49 1.14 -37.92
C SER A 11 0.51 1.70 -36.49
N LEU A 12 -0.53 2.43 -36.08
CA LEU A 12 -0.65 3.04 -34.74
C LEU A 12 -1.43 2.17 -33.74
N PHE A 13 -2.19 1.17 -34.23
CA PHE A 13 -2.93 0.22 -33.38
C PHE A 13 -2.09 -0.60 -32.38
N PRO A 14 -0.88 -1.10 -32.71
CA PRO A 14 -0.09 -1.88 -31.75
C PRO A 14 0.41 -1.05 -30.55
N PHE A 15 0.47 0.29 -30.68
CA PHE A 15 0.91 1.16 -29.58
C PHE A 15 -0.19 1.46 -28.56
N ALA A 16 -1.47 1.25 -28.91
CA ALA A 16 -2.59 1.40 -27.99
C ALA A 16 -2.88 0.13 -27.17
N ALA A 17 -2.45 -1.04 -27.66
CA ALA A 17 -2.74 -2.34 -27.05
C ALA A 17 -1.76 -2.76 -25.95
N TRP A 18 -0.65 -2.05 -25.77
CA TRP A 18 0.32 -2.27 -24.68
C TRP A 18 0.31 -1.14 -23.64
N GLY A 19 -0.83 -0.48 -23.46
CA GLY A 19 -1.04 0.39 -22.31
C GLY A 19 -1.00 -0.42 -21.01
N GLN A 20 -0.28 0.07 -20.00
CA GLN A 20 -0.32 -0.49 -18.66
C GLN A 20 -1.77 -0.46 -18.16
N LYS A 21 -2.36 -1.64 -17.91
CA LYS A 21 -3.69 -1.73 -17.28
C LYS A 21 -3.54 -1.39 -15.81
N MET A 22 -4.24 -0.36 -15.34
CA MET A 22 -4.33 -0.09 -13.91
C MET A 22 -5.14 -1.20 -13.23
N VAL A 23 -4.54 -1.87 -12.25
CA VAL A 23 -5.20 -2.86 -11.40
C VAL A 23 -5.48 -2.22 -10.05
N ALA A 24 -6.76 -2.08 -9.72
CA ALA A 24 -7.25 -1.47 -8.50
C ALA A 24 -7.89 -2.52 -7.56
N PRO A 25 -8.03 -2.26 -6.25
CA PRO A 25 -8.84 -3.09 -5.36
C PRO A 25 -10.23 -3.35 -5.93
N GLY A 26 -10.66 -4.60 -5.83
CA GLY A 26 -11.91 -5.11 -6.39
C GLY A 26 -11.80 -5.50 -7.86
N SER A 27 -10.65 -5.30 -8.51
CA SER A 27 -10.43 -5.78 -9.87
C SER A 27 -10.52 -7.31 -9.92
N PRO A 28 -11.21 -7.88 -10.94
CA PRO A 28 -11.23 -9.33 -11.15
C PRO A 28 -9.84 -9.91 -11.48
N ASP A 29 -8.88 -9.06 -11.83
CA ASP A 29 -7.50 -9.48 -12.07
C ASP A 29 -6.74 -9.78 -10.76
N ILE A 30 -7.26 -9.36 -9.61
CA ILE A 30 -6.67 -9.63 -8.30
C ILE A 30 -7.18 -10.98 -7.79
N ASN A 31 -6.25 -11.93 -7.63
CA ASN A 31 -6.57 -13.22 -7.04
C ASN A 31 -6.17 -13.29 -5.56
N THR A 32 -7.12 -13.01 -4.67
CA THR A 32 -6.87 -12.99 -3.21
C THR A 32 -6.68 -14.39 -2.61
N LYS A 33 -6.94 -15.48 -3.35
CA LYS A 33 -6.81 -16.87 -2.84
C LYS A 33 -5.41 -17.24 -2.37
N TYR A 34 -4.39 -16.50 -2.82
CA TYR A 34 -3.00 -16.72 -2.46
C TYR A 34 -2.58 -15.94 -1.21
N ILE A 35 -3.42 -15.01 -0.74
CA ILE A 35 -3.17 -14.29 0.51
C ILE A 35 -3.54 -15.21 1.66
N LYS A 36 -2.54 -15.67 2.40
CA LYS A 36 -2.72 -16.54 3.54
C LYS A 36 -2.36 -15.81 4.82
N PRO A 37 -3.08 -16.06 5.93
CA PRO A 37 -2.62 -15.63 7.24
C PRO A 37 -1.26 -16.25 7.54
N GLU A 38 -0.26 -15.40 7.74
CA GLU A 38 1.11 -15.84 8.02
C GLU A 38 1.89 -14.73 8.72
N LYS A 39 2.94 -15.15 9.40
CA LYS A 39 3.90 -14.24 10.03
C LYS A 39 5.29 -14.52 9.50
N SER A 40 5.89 -13.49 8.92
CA SER A 40 7.14 -13.59 8.17
C SER A 40 8.15 -12.59 8.73
N LEU A 41 9.37 -13.07 9.00
CA LEU A 41 10.49 -12.27 9.51
C LEU A 41 11.55 -12.11 8.42
N TYR A 42 11.89 -10.86 8.13
CA TYR A 42 12.89 -10.49 7.14
C TYR A 42 14.02 -9.72 7.81
N THR A 43 15.23 -9.87 7.27
CA THR A 43 16.36 -9.00 7.59
C THR A 43 16.52 -7.97 6.47
N VAL A 44 16.64 -6.70 6.84
CA VAL A 44 16.76 -5.60 5.88
C VAL A 44 18.23 -5.23 5.75
N TYR A 45 18.72 -5.17 4.51
CA TYR A 45 20.09 -4.78 4.18
C TYR A 45 20.09 -3.55 3.27
N TYR A 46 21.09 -2.70 3.46
CA TYR A 46 21.52 -1.73 2.46
C TYR A 46 22.65 -2.39 1.67
N VAL A 47 22.47 -2.48 0.36
CA VAL A 47 23.44 -3.12 -0.54
C VAL A 47 24.09 -2.03 -1.38
N LYS A 48 25.41 -1.93 -1.28
CA LYS A 48 26.22 -1.04 -2.10
C LYS A 48 27.50 -1.77 -2.49
N ASP A 49 27.77 -1.82 -3.80
CA ASP A 49 28.83 -2.64 -4.39
C ASP A 49 28.68 -4.11 -3.93
N ASN A 50 29.73 -4.70 -3.36
CA ASN A 50 29.71 -6.05 -2.79
C ASN A 50 29.44 -6.08 -1.26
N ASN A 51 29.08 -4.94 -0.66
CA ASN A 51 28.86 -4.83 0.77
C ASN A 51 27.37 -4.93 1.13
N TRP A 52 27.08 -5.70 2.17
CA TRP A 52 25.75 -5.94 2.70
C TRP A 52 25.67 -5.44 4.14
N ASP A 53 25.19 -4.21 4.32
CA ASP A 53 25.07 -3.61 5.63
C ASP A 53 23.68 -3.86 6.21
N LYS A 54 23.60 -4.69 7.26
CA LYS A 54 22.34 -4.91 7.99
C LYS A 54 21.80 -3.56 8.48
N GLN A 55 20.56 -3.25 8.12
CA GLN A 55 19.86 -2.03 8.52
C GLN A 55 18.79 -2.29 9.58
N GLY A 56 18.30 -3.52 9.69
CA GLY A 56 17.27 -3.87 10.67
C GLY A 56 16.56 -5.17 10.36
N SER A 57 15.38 -5.32 10.93
CA SER A 57 14.48 -6.45 10.72
C SER A 57 13.07 -5.96 10.44
N LEU A 58 12.33 -6.70 9.63
CA LEU A 58 10.96 -6.40 9.25
C LEU A 58 10.07 -7.61 9.53
N ILE A 59 9.00 -7.41 10.28
CA ILE A 59 7.98 -8.43 10.51
C ILE A 59 6.75 -8.05 9.71
N TYR A 60 6.29 -8.95 8.86
CA TYR A 60 4.95 -8.92 8.29
C TYR A 60 4.08 -9.92 9.03
N ASP A 61 2.89 -9.49 9.42
CA ASP A 61 1.90 -10.29 10.12
C ASP A 61 0.56 -10.08 9.42
N VAL A 62 0.13 -11.11 8.70
CA VAL A 62 -1.11 -11.15 7.94
C VAL A 62 -2.10 -11.98 8.74
N THR A 63 -3.22 -11.38 9.13
CA THR A 63 -4.28 -12.09 9.84
C THR A 63 -5.61 -11.87 9.14
N SER A 64 -6.48 -12.88 9.19
CA SER A 64 -7.83 -12.82 8.62
C SER A 64 -8.82 -13.15 9.72
N THR A 65 -9.67 -12.19 10.08
CA THR A 65 -10.65 -12.33 11.17
C THR A 65 -11.99 -11.82 10.69
N GLY A 66 -13.01 -12.67 10.69
CA GLY A 66 -14.34 -12.31 10.20
C GLY A 66 -14.29 -11.81 8.76
N ASN A 67 -14.72 -10.56 8.55
CA ASN A 67 -14.77 -9.90 7.24
C ASN A 67 -13.58 -8.95 7.02
N GLU A 68 -12.47 -9.11 7.75
CA GLU A 68 -11.32 -8.23 7.67
C GLU A 68 -10.02 -9.00 7.44
N LEU A 69 -9.22 -8.52 6.50
CA LEU A 69 -7.83 -8.89 6.31
C LEU A 69 -6.95 -7.78 6.91
N THR A 70 -6.18 -8.12 7.94
CA THR A 70 -5.25 -7.19 8.60
C THR A 70 -3.83 -7.48 8.11
N LEU A 71 -3.18 -6.43 7.60
CA LEU A 71 -1.80 -6.42 7.13
C LEU A 71 -0.98 -5.55 8.07
N LYS A 72 -0.24 -6.17 8.99
CA LYS A 72 0.62 -5.47 9.94
C LYS A 72 2.08 -5.62 9.55
N ASN A 73 2.78 -4.49 9.52
CA ASN A 73 4.20 -4.37 9.27
C ASN A 73 4.87 -3.74 10.49
N SER A 74 5.97 -4.32 10.97
CA SER A 74 6.78 -3.75 12.04
C SER A 74 8.24 -3.74 11.63
N TYR A 75 8.84 -2.55 11.54
CA TYR A 75 10.26 -2.38 11.24
C TYR A 75 11.05 -2.02 12.49
N THR A 76 12.05 -2.83 12.81
CA THR A 76 13.02 -2.58 13.89
C THR A 76 14.36 -2.20 13.27
N PRO A 77 14.85 -0.96 13.46
CA PRO A 77 16.17 -0.56 12.95
C PRO A 77 17.30 -1.30 13.70
N LYS A 78 18.49 -1.38 13.08
CA LYS A 78 19.68 -2.06 13.64
C LYS A 78 20.10 -1.53 15.00
N ASP A 79 19.88 -0.24 15.28
CA ASP A 79 20.19 0.40 16.55
C ASP A 79 19.13 0.16 17.65
N ASN A 80 18.06 -0.59 17.33
CA ASN A 80 16.90 -0.84 18.20
C ASN A 80 16.22 0.43 18.74
N SER A 81 16.44 1.59 18.11
CA SER A 81 15.98 2.89 18.63
C SER A 81 14.47 2.98 18.80
N ARG A 82 13.70 2.62 17.76
CA ARG A 82 12.23 2.53 17.83
C ARG A 82 11.64 1.71 16.69
N VAL A 83 10.68 0.86 17.03
CA VAL A 83 9.91 0.09 16.04
C VAL A 83 8.87 1.00 15.38
N ASN A 84 8.91 1.10 14.05
CA ASN A 84 7.82 1.70 13.28
C ASN A 84 6.79 0.62 12.99
N VAL A 85 5.51 0.89 13.26
CA VAL A 85 4.43 -0.07 13.04
C VAL A 85 3.40 0.53 12.11
N ARG A 86 2.99 -0.23 11.09
CA ARG A 86 1.90 0.12 10.18
C ARG A 86 0.90 -1.03 10.16
N THR A 87 -0.38 -0.72 10.25
CA THR A 87 -1.46 -1.71 10.17
C THR A 87 -2.46 -1.21 9.15
N SER A 88 -2.71 -2.00 8.12
CA SER A 88 -3.79 -1.76 7.16
C SER A 88 -4.85 -2.82 7.36
N VAL A 89 -6.11 -2.41 7.42
CA VAL A 89 -7.26 -3.32 7.47
C VAL A 89 -8.02 -3.14 6.17
N VAL A 90 -8.29 -4.25 5.49
CA VAL A 90 -8.95 -4.25 4.17
C VAL A 90 -10.02 -5.34 4.11
N ASP A 91 -10.97 -5.19 3.19
CA ASP A 91 -11.89 -6.28 2.86
C ASP A 91 -11.12 -7.43 2.20
N PRO A 92 -11.24 -8.68 2.67
CA PRO A 92 -10.42 -9.81 2.20
C PRO A 92 -10.70 -10.23 0.75
N ARG A 93 -11.85 -9.86 0.19
CA ARG A 93 -12.25 -10.26 -1.18
C ARG A 93 -11.86 -9.21 -2.20
N THR A 94 -12.01 -7.94 -1.84
CA THR A 94 -11.83 -6.80 -2.73
C THR A 94 -10.55 -6.04 -2.45
N LEU A 95 -9.89 -6.24 -1.30
CA LEU A 95 -8.76 -5.44 -0.82
C LEU A 95 -9.07 -3.95 -0.66
N LYS A 96 -10.35 -3.56 -0.63
CA LYS A 96 -10.75 -2.18 -0.36
C LYS A 96 -10.34 -1.82 1.06
N SER A 97 -9.69 -0.66 1.20
CA SER A 97 -9.25 -0.14 2.49
C SER A 97 -10.42 0.12 3.44
N ILE A 98 -10.28 -0.32 4.69
CA ILE A 98 -11.21 -0.08 5.80
C ILE A 98 -10.58 0.90 6.78
N SER A 99 -9.35 0.61 7.22
CA SER A 99 -8.60 1.51 8.11
C SER A 99 -7.09 1.41 7.89
N TYR A 100 -6.39 2.45 8.33
CA TYR A 100 -4.94 2.47 8.37
C TYR A 100 -4.48 3.11 9.68
N THR A 101 -3.50 2.47 10.33
CA THR A 101 -2.77 3.07 11.44
C THR A 101 -1.27 3.03 11.18
N GLY A 102 -0.58 4.14 11.45
CA GLY A 102 0.87 4.23 11.40
C GLY A 102 1.38 4.85 12.69
N ASP A 103 2.29 4.17 13.38
CA ASP A 103 3.07 4.69 14.50
C ASP A 103 4.54 4.77 14.05
N GLU A 104 4.95 5.95 13.60
CA GLU A 104 6.30 6.20 13.09
C GLU A 104 7.12 7.02 14.09
N LYS A 105 8.44 7.10 13.94
CA LYS A 105 9.31 7.84 14.87
C LYS A 105 8.78 9.22 15.28
N LYS A 106 8.29 10.01 14.34
CA LYS A 106 7.85 11.41 14.56
C LYS A 106 6.33 11.61 14.61
N THR A 107 5.56 10.65 14.13
CA THR A 107 4.13 10.86 13.87
C THR A 107 3.29 9.67 14.33
N LYS A 108 2.00 9.89 14.53
CA LYS A 108 0.99 8.83 14.47
C LYS A 108 -0.08 9.23 13.46
N LEU A 109 -0.58 8.28 12.70
CA LEU A 109 -1.65 8.47 11.75
C LEU A 109 -2.70 7.39 12.01
N ASN A 110 -3.96 7.79 12.08
CA ASN A 110 -5.11 6.89 12.08
C ASN A 110 -6.07 7.40 11.01
N LEU A 111 -6.49 6.52 10.11
CA LEU A 111 -7.42 6.80 9.03
C LEU A 111 -8.51 5.73 9.00
N ASN A 112 -9.74 6.17 8.76
CA ASN A 112 -10.88 5.33 8.41
C ASN A 112 -11.32 5.68 6.99
N PHE A 113 -11.52 4.66 6.18
CA PHE A 113 -11.88 4.80 4.77
C PHE A 113 -13.38 4.57 4.57
N GLY A 114 -13.97 5.44 3.75
CA GLY A 114 -15.37 5.44 3.36
C GLY A 114 -15.56 6.49 2.26
N GLU A 115 -16.77 7.01 2.06
CA GLU A 115 -16.99 8.11 1.11
C GLU A 115 -16.13 9.35 1.43
N THR A 116 -15.86 9.56 2.72
CA THR A 116 -14.95 10.57 3.23
C THR A 116 -13.92 9.87 4.09
N ILE A 117 -12.64 10.10 3.81
CA ILE A 117 -11.54 9.62 4.64
C ILE A 117 -11.44 10.52 5.86
N THR A 118 -11.59 9.91 7.03
CA THR A 118 -11.54 10.62 8.30
C THR A 118 -10.44 10.06 9.17
N GLY A 119 -9.98 10.84 10.15
CA GLY A 119 -8.97 10.35 11.05
C GLY A 119 -8.22 11.44 11.78
N ASN A 120 -7.03 11.10 12.24
CA ASN A 120 -6.19 12.00 13.01
C ASN A 120 -4.71 11.78 12.69
N TYR A 121 -4.01 12.89 12.49
CA TYR A 121 -2.57 12.97 12.41
C TYR A 121 -2.04 13.61 13.70
N TYR A 122 -1.16 12.90 14.40
CA TYR A 122 -0.48 13.39 15.59
C TYR A 122 1.00 13.61 15.29
N SER A 123 1.49 14.83 15.50
CA SER A 123 2.92 15.12 15.52
C SER A 123 3.45 14.93 16.94
N LYS A 124 4.41 14.03 17.11
CA LYS A 124 5.06 13.76 18.42
C LYS A 124 6.00 14.88 18.83
N GLU A 125 6.57 15.57 17.85
CA GLU A 125 7.48 16.69 18.05
C GLU A 125 6.75 17.90 18.63
N THR A 126 5.64 18.29 18.01
CA THR A 126 4.84 19.44 18.46
C THR A 126 3.79 19.07 19.49
N LYS A 127 3.58 17.76 19.74
CA LYS A 127 2.48 17.21 20.55
C LYS A 127 1.10 17.73 20.14
N LYS A 128 0.88 17.86 18.83
CA LYS A 128 -0.37 18.40 18.27
C LYS A 128 -1.09 17.36 17.42
N ASP A 129 -2.39 17.34 17.59
CA ASP A 129 -3.34 16.59 16.77
C ASP A 129 -3.90 17.48 15.65
N LYS A 130 -4.08 16.87 14.48
CA LYS A 130 -4.74 17.46 13.33
C LYS A 130 -5.75 16.45 12.81
N LYS A 131 -7.03 16.81 12.87
CA LYS A 131 -8.10 16.02 12.27
C LYS A 131 -7.89 15.93 10.76
N VAL A 132 -8.05 14.74 10.23
CA VAL A 132 -8.10 14.47 8.79
C VAL A 132 -9.57 14.34 8.42
N ASN A 133 -9.98 15.10 7.41
CA ASN A 133 -11.28 15.00 6.78
C ASN A 133 -11.06 15.32 5.29
N PHE A 134 -11.01 14.27 4.48
CA PHE A 134 -10.71 14.35 3.07
C PHE A 134 -11.78 13.62 2.27
N ARG A 135 -12.45 14.33 1.38
CA ARG A 135 -13.40 13.73 0.45
C ARG A 135 -12.71 13.52 -0.90
N PRO A 136 -12.35 12.27 -1.26
CA PRO A 136 -11.80 12.00 -2.57
C PRO A 136 -12.73 12.46 -3.69
N THR A 137 -12.17 13.05 -4.74
CA THR A 137 -12.88 13.32 -6.00
C THR A 137 -12.93 12.09 -6.91
N GLU A 138 -12.05 11.12 -6.65
CA GLU A 138 -11.95 9.83 -7.36
C GLU A 138 -11.77 8.72 -6.32
N ALA A 139 -12.22 7.50 -6.63
CA ALA A 139 -12.05 6.37 -5.71
C ALA A 139 -10.56 6.15 -5.42
N PHE A 140 -10.19 6.03 -4.13
CA PHE A 140 -8.87 5.54 -3.78
C PHE A 140 -8.81 4.05 -4.07
N TYR A 141 -7.94 3.71 -5.01
CA TYR A 141 -7.51 2.36 -5.31
C TYR A 141 -6.22 2.07 -4.52
#